data_AF-A0A852LD02-F1
#
_entry.id   AF-A0A852LD02-F1
#
_cell.length_a   1.000
_cell.length_b   1.000
_cell.length_c   1.000
_cell.angle_alpha   90.00
_cell.angle_beta   90.00
_cell.angle_gamma   90.00
#
_symmetry.space_group_name_H-M   'P 1'
#
loop_
_entity.id
_entity.type
_entity.pdbx_description
1 polymer ?
#
loop_
_entity_poly.entity_id
_entity_poly.type
_entity_poly.pdbx_seq_one_letter_code
_entity_poly.pdbx_strand_id
1 'polypeptide(L)' 'GGSARLQDESGAFTVRGVERVPKGRRGLGPGTYVMVMGVVQSCSPEPVLRAIKMTDLSDNPVHKNMWSLEVEDLHRIIP' A
#
# COMPACT_ATOMS: atom_id res chain seq x y z
N GLY A 1 -14.02 11.69 3.99
CA GLY A 1 -12.59 11.36 4.11
C GLY A 1 -12.20 10.59 2.88
N GLY A 2 -11.07 10.92 2.28
CA GLY A 2 -10.58 10.26 1.08
C GLY A 2 -10.20 8.82 1.37
N SER A 3 -10.58 7.91 0.48
CA SER A 3 -10.21 6.50 0.54
C SER A 3 -9.79 6.01 -0.83
N ALA A 4 -8.82 5.09 -0.85
CA ALA A 4 -8.39 4.37 -2.04
C ALA A 4 -8.50 2.88 -1.76
N ARG A 5 -8.97 2.11 -2.74
CA ARG A 5 -8.92 0.65 -2.69
C ARG A 5 -7.71 0.20 -3.51
N LEU A 6 -6.82 -0.52 -2.87
CA LEU A 6 -5.58 -1.03 -3.46
C LEU A 6 -5.65 -2.55 -3.57
N GLN A 7 -4.75 -3.11 -4.37
CA GLN A 7 -4.67 -4.54 -4.60
C GLN A 7 -3.20 -4.95 -4.73
N ASP A 8 -2.83 -6.00 -4.01
CA ASP A 8 -1.59 -6.74 -4.21
C ASP A 8 -1.91 -8.17 -4.71
N GLU A 9 -0.91 -9.05 -4.74
CA GLU A 9 -1.07 -10.44 -5.21
C GLU A 9 -1.94 -11.30 -4.27
N SER A 10 -2.10 -10.88 -3.00
CA SER A 10 -2.89 -11.61 -2.00
C SER A 10 -4.36 -11.19 -1.97
N GLY A 11 -4.67 -9.98 -2.43
CA GLY A 11 -6.05 -9.50 -2.49
C GLY A 11 -6.16 -7.99 -2.45
N ALA A 12 -7.40 -7.53 -2.30
CA ALA A 12 -7.70 -6.11 -2.19
C ALA A 12 -7.74 -5.66 -0.72
N PHE A 13 -7.40 -4.39 -0.50
CA PHE A 13 -7.49 -3.74 0.81
C PHE A 13 -7.87 -2.27 0.65
N THR A 14 -8.51 -1.71 1.68
CA THR A 14 -8.96 -0.33 1.69
C THR A 14 -8.03 0.55 2.53
N VAL A 15 -7.62 1.69 1.98
CA VAL A 15 -6.81 2.70 2.65
C VAL A 15 -7.63 3.97 2.84
N ARG A 16 -7.76 4.44 4.09
CA ARG A 16 -8.48 5.66 4.47
C ARG A 16 -7.54 6.78 4.88
N GLY A 17 -7.99 8.02 4.74
CA GLY A 17 -7.22 9.21 5.16
C GLY A 17 -6.11 9.59 4.18
N VAL A 18 -6.23 9.18 2.92
CA VAL A 18 -5.25 9.45 1.85
C VAL A 18 -5.00 10.95 1.67
N GLU A 19 -6.04 11.77 1.88
CA GLU A 19 -5.98 13.23 1.80
C GLU A 19 -5.11 13.88 2.89
N ARG A 20 -4.87 13.17 4.01
CA ARG A 20 -4.09 13.66 5.16
C ARG A 20 -2.61 13.33 5.07
N VAL A 21 -2.23 12.54 4.07
CA VAL A 21 -0.85 12.12 3.84
C VAL A 21 -0.08 13.24 3.14
N PRO A 22 1.18 13.51 3.52
CA PRO A 22 2.04 14.43 2.76
C PRO A 22 2.12 14.01 1.30
N LYS A 23 1.70 14.90 0.39
CA LYS A 23 1.69 14.60 -1.05
C LYS A 23 3.12 14.63 -1.57
N GLY A 24 3.56 13.51 -2.14
CA GLY A 24 4.82 13.43 -2.89
C GLY A 24 4.78 14.22 -4.19
N ARG A 25 5.87 14.14 -4.97
CA ARG A 25 6.07 14.91 -6.22
C ARG A 25 5.03 14.59 -7.31
N ARG A 26 4.40 13.41 -7.26
CA ARG A 26 3.37 12.97 -8.21
C ARG A 26 2.05 12.70 -7.50
N GLY A 27 0.96 13.04 -8.18
CA GLY A 27 -0.39 12.76 -7.71
C GLY A 27 -0.70 11.27 -7.82
N LEU A 28 -1.37 10.73 -6.80
CA LEU A 28 -1.88 9.36 -6.80
C LEU A 28 -3.13 9.29 -7.69
N GLY A 29 -3.16 8.34 -8.62
CA GLY A 29 -4.27 8.15 -9.55
C GLY A 29 -4.55 6.68 -9.82
N PRO A 30 -5.69 6.35 -10.43
CA PRO A 30 -5.97 4.97 -10.82
C PRO A 30 -4.85 4.39 -11.68
N GLY A 31 -4.38 3.19 -11.36
CA GLY A 31 -3.31 2.49 -12.08
C GLY A 31 -1.89 2.76 -11.58
N THR A 32 -1.67 3.71 -10.67
CA THR A 32 -0.33 3.89 -10.04
C THR A 32 -0.03 2.75 -9.07
N TYR A 33 1.19 2.22 -9.12
CA TYR A 33 1.69 1.30 -8.12
C TYR A 33 2.29 2.07 -6.94
N VAL A 34 1.81 1.79 -5.73
CA VAL A 34 2.13 2.60 -4.54
C VAL A 34 2.53 1.74 -3.36
N MET A 35 3.41 2.27 -2.52
CA MET A 35 3.63 1.76 -1.16
C MET A 35 2.83 2.57 -0.15
N VAL A 36 2.22 1.89 0.81
CA VAL A 36 1.46 2.50 1.90
C VAL A 36 2.05 2.09 3.24
N MET A 37 2.45 3.07 4.04
CA MET A 37 2.63 2.88 5.48
C MET A 37 1.36 3.36 6.18
N GLY A 38 0.80 2.52 7.05
CA GLY A 38 -0.45 2.84 7.72
C GLY A 38 -0.66 2.05 9.00
N VAL A 39 -1.73 2.42 9.72
CA VAL A 39 -2.19 1.69 10.91
C VAL A 39 -3.33 0.77 10.52
N VAL A 40 -3.24 -0.51 10.87
CA VAL A 40 -4.32 -1.49 10.67
C VAL A 40 -5.53 -1.10 11.51
N GLN A 41 -6.70 -1.03 10.86
CA GLN A 41 -7.99 -0.75 11.52
C GLN A 41 -8.87 -2.00 11.61
N SER A 42 -8.86 -2.85 10.57
CA SER A 42 -9.56 -4.13 10.53
C SER A 42 -8.88 -5.09 9.56
N CYS A 43 -9.08 -6.39 9.73
CA CYS A 43 -8.52 -7.43 8.85
C CYS A 43 -9.58 -8.27 8.12
N SER A 44 -10.83 -8.27 8.60
CA SER A 44 -11.92 -9.10 8.05
C SER A 44 -13.21 -8.27 7.97
N PRO A 45 -14.02 -8.40 6.89
CA PRO A 45 -13.83 -9.30 5.74
C PRO A 45 -12.81 -8.81 4.71
N GLU A 46 -12.48 -7.52 4.72
CA GLU A 46 -11.41 -6.91 3.90
C GLU A 46 -10.47 -6.11 4.84
N PRO A 47 -9.14 -6.14 4.62
CA PRO A 47 -8.22 -5.32 5.40
C PRO A 47 -8.46 -3.82 5.18
N VAL A 48 -8.43 -3.05 6.26
CA VAL A 48 -8.55 -1.58 6.24
C VAL A 48 -7.38 -0.95 6.96
N LEU A 49 -6.70 -0.02 6.29
CA LEU A 49 -5.60 0.78 6.84
C LEU A 49 -6.00 2.25 6.93
N ARG A 50 -5.51 2.94 7.97
CA ARG A 50 -5.42 4.41 7.98
C ARG A 50 -4.04 4.83 7.52
N ALA A 51 -3.95 5.60 6.44
CA ALA A 51 -2.69 6.02 5.85
C ALA A 51 -1.90 6.94 6.78
N ILE A 52 -0.59 6.70 6.85
CA ILE A 52 0.42 7.60 7.41
C ILE A 52 1.28 8.17 6.27
N LYS A 53 1.75 7.28 5.37
CA LYS A 53 2.55 7.64 4.20
C LYS A 53 2.08 6.85 2.98
N MET A 54 2.08 7.50 1.83
CA MET A 54 1.83 6.88 0.53
C MET A 54 2.84 7.41 -0.46
N THR A 55 3.47 6.52 -1.23
CA THR A 55 4.54 6.85 -2.17
C THR A 55 4.28 6.16 -3.49
N ASP A 56 4.37 6.92 -4.59
CA ASP A 56 4.34 6.38 -5.96
C ASP A 56 5.66 5.63 -6.24
N LEU A 57 5.53 4.37 -6.65
CA LEU A 57 6.62 3.47 -7.04
C LEU A 57 6.52 3.05 -8.51
N SER A 58 5.64 3.68 -9.30
CA SER A 58 5.35 3.29 -10.67
C SER A 58 6.53 3.46 -11.64
N ASP A 59 7.50 4.32 -11.30
CA ASP A 59 8.67 4.59 -12.14
C ASP A 59 9.62 3.38 -12.28
N ASN A 60 9.59 2.43 -11.34
CA ASN A 60 10.44 1.25 -11.38
C ASN A 60 9.60 -0.03 -11.21
N PRO A 61 9.44 -0.85 -12.28
CA PRO A 61 8.61 -2.05 -12.24
C PRO A 61 9.15 -3.14 -11.30
N VAL A 62 10.44 -3.07 -10.92
CA VAL A 62 11.06 -4.02 -9.98
C VAL A 62 10.29 -4.03 -8.66
N HIS A 63 9.81 -2.88 -8.17
CA HIS A 63 9.06 -2.81 -6.91
C HIS A 63 7.77 -3.63 -6.93
N LYS A 64 7.12 -3.75 -8.09
CA LYS A 64 5.92 -4.59 -8.22
C LYS A 64 6.30 -6.05 -8.32
N ASN A 65 7.32 -6.37 -9.11
CA ASN A 65 7.75 -7.74 -9.36
C ASN A 65 8.40 -8.41 -8.13
N MET A 66 9.02 -7.63 -7.24
CA MET A 66 9.73 -8.14 -6.06
C MET A 66 8.87 -8.20 -4.80
N TRP A 67 7.70 -7.55 -4.76
CA TRP A 67 6.97 -7.33 -3.52
C TRP A 67 6.62 -8.61 -2.75
N SER A 68 6.11 -9.64 -3.45
CA SER A 68 5.78 -10.91 -2.79
C SER A 68 7.01 -11.62 -2.23
N LEU A 69 8.16 -11.53 -2.91
CA LEU A 69 9.44 -12.07 -2.44
C LEU A 69 9.97 -11.30 -1.22
N GLU A 70 9.89 -9.96 -1.24
CA GLU A 70 10.28 -9.11 -0.11
C GLU A 70 9.45 -9.43 1.15
N VAL A 71 8.14 -9.64 1.00
CA VAL A 71 7.24 -10.01 2.09
C VAL A 71 7.55 -11.42 2.62
N GLU A 72 7.79 -12.38 1.73
CA GLU A 72 8.14 -13.75 2.12
C GLU A 72 9.47 -13.79 2.89
N ASP A 73 10.50 -13.13 2.37
CA ASP A 73 11.82 -13.07 2.99
C ASP A 73 11.75 -12.40 4.37
N LEU A 74 11.00 -11.30 4.50
CA LEU A 74 10.81 -10.62 5.77
C LEU A 74 10.13 -11.50 6.84
N HIS A 75 9.12 -12.29 6.46
CA HIS A 75 8.49 -13.24 7.38
C HIS A 75 9.40 -14.41 7.78
N ARG A 76 10.40 -14.76 6.96
CA ARG A 76 11.36 -15.82 7.31
C ARG A 76 12.38 -15.36 8.35
N ILE A 77 12.69 -14.07 8.39
CA ILE A 77 13.73 -13.51 9.28
C ILE A 77 13.17 -12.94 10.59
N ILE A 78 11.87 -12.63 10.65
CA ILE A 78 11.21 -12.16 11.87
C ILE A 78 10.58 -13.37 12.59
N PRO A 79 11.03 -13.70 13.82
CA PRO A 79 10.53 -14.85 14.57
C PRO A 79 9.11 -14.67 15.12
#